data_AF-A0A957JN38-F1
#
_entry.id   AF-A0A957JN38-F1
#
_cell.length_a   1.000
_cell.length_b   1.000
_cell.length_c   1.000
_cell.angle_alpha   90.00
_cell.angle_beta   90.00
_cell.angle_gamma   90.00
#
_symmetry.space_group_name_H-M   'P 1'
#
loop_
_entity.id
_entity.type
_entity.pdbx_description
1 polymer ?
#
loop_
_entity_poly.entity_id
_entity_poly.type
_entity_poly.pdbx_seq_one_letter_code
_entity_poly.pdbx_strand_id
1 'polypeptide(L)'
;LHVPQQPIVRPVQALLSRPAVELMENPLPQRRFPWGDEADANRANFAAAHLVPNSPGCFAAGCSPVGCVAMSGNVAEWTRSLLRPYPYVAGDGREAETAVKLYDKLVVRGGAFWTAERLIHCSARSHRAPHDRTNSHGFRVAIMTGKLH
;
A
#
# COMPACT_ATOMS: atom_id res chain seq x y z
N LEU A 1 -4.53 -1.89 18.53
CA LEU A 1 -5.00 -2.08 17.13
C LEU A 1 -5.16 -3.57 16.90
N HIS A 2 -6.26 -4.04 16.30
CA HIS A 2 -6.50 -5.47 16.04
C HIS A 2 -6.28 -5.83 14.57
N VAL A 3 -5.97 -7.09 14.28
CA VAL A 3 -5.85 -7.66 12.93
C VAL A 3 -6.60 -9.00 12.88
N PRO A 4 -6.99 -9.49 11.70
CA PRO A 4 -7.53 -10.85 11.56
C PRO A 4 -6.54 -11.90 12.07
N GLN A 5 -7.05 -12.96 12.73
CA GLN A 5 -6.20 -14.11 13.10
C GLN A 5 -5.62 -14.83 11.88
N GLN A 6 -6.32 -14.78 10.75
CA GLN A 6 -5.85 -15.29 9.46
C GLN A 6 -6.12 -14.26 8.35
N PRO A 7 -5.24 -14.17 7.34
CA PRO A 7 -5.45 -13.31 6.18
C PRO A 7 -6.83 -13.49 5.52
N ILE A 8 -7.49 -12.37 5.18
CA ILE A 8 -8.81 -12.41 4.53
C ILE A 8 -8.62 -12.24 3.03
N VAL A 9 -8.54 -13.35 2.31
CA VAL A 9 -8.47 -13.36 0.84
C VAL A 9 -9.74 -14.01 0.30
N ARG A 10 -10.55 -13.25 -0.44
CA ARG A 10 -11.85 -13.70 -0.95
C ARG A 10 -12.03 -13.29 -2.42
N PRO A 11 -12.78 -14.08 -3.20
CA PRO A 11 -13.11 -13.71 -4.57
C PRO A 11 -14.00 -12.46 -4.61
N VAL A 12 -13.98 -11.74 -5.72
CA VAL A 12 -14.73 -10.48 -5.90
C VAL A 12 -16.23 -10.66 -5.67
N GLN A 13 -16.79 -11.83 -6.02
CA GLN A 13 -18.21 -12.16 -5.85
C GLN A 13 -18.64 -12.17 -4.37
N ALA A 14 -17.69 -12.38 -3.46
CA ALA A 14 -17.93 -12.41 -2.03
C ALA A 14 -17.85 -11.03 -1.35
N LEU A 15 -17.45 -9.97 -2.06
CA LEU A 15 -17.25 -8.61 -1.50
C LEU A 15 -18.51 -7.97 -0.91
N LEU A 16 -19.70 -8.37 -1.38
CA LEU A 16 -20.98 -7.84 -0.89
C LEU A 16 -21.37 -8.39 0.50
N SER A 17 -20.71 -9.45 0.96
CA SER A 17 -20.96 -10.06 2.27
C SER A 17 -19.85 -9.68 3.24
N ARG A 18 -20.23 -9.23 4.44
CA ARG A 18 -19.26 -9.05 5.55
C ARG A 18 -18.97 -10.43 6.16
N PRO A 19 -17.72 -10.92 6.08
CA PRO A 19 -17.38 -12.18 6.74
C PRO A 19 -17.37 -11.98 8.27
N ALA A 20 -17.71 -13.03 9.01
CA ALA A 20 -17.30 -13.12 10.41
C ALA A 20 -15.77 -13.26 10.41
N VAL A 21 -15.09 -12.37 11.13
CA VAL A 21 -13.62 -12.35 11.23
C VAL A 21 -13.27 -12.42 12.69
N GLU A 22 -12.53 -13.46 13.06
CA GLU A 22 -11.91 -13.51 14.38
C GLU A 22 -10.70 -12.57 14.40
N LEU A 23 -10.72 -11.64 15.34
CA LEU A 23 -9.68 -10.63 15.50
C LEU A 23 -8.75 -11.01 16.64
N MET A 24 -7.48 -10.67 16.48
CA MET A 24 -6.46 -10.73 17.54
C MET A 24 -5.80 -9.38 17.70
N GLU A 25 -5.16 -9.17 18.86
CA GLU A 25 -4.29 -8.01 19.04
C GLU A 25 -3.17 -8.04 18.00
N ASN A 26 -2.88 -6.89 17.37
CA ASN A 26 -1.78 -6.82 16.41
C ASN A 26 -0.44 -6.93 17.17
N PRO A 27 0.34 -8.01 16.98
CA PRO A 27 1.57 -8.21 17.74
C PRO A 27 2.68 -7.22 17.34
N LEU A 28 2.58 -6.63 16.14
CA LEU A 28 3.55 -5.67 15.60
C LEU A 28 2.81 -4.48 14.97
N PRO A 29 2.24 -3.56 15.77
CA PRO A 29 1.46 -2.43 15.26
C PRO A 29 2.31 -1.39 14.53
N GLN A 30 3.62 -1.35 14.80
CA GLN A 30 4.57 -0.41 14.20
C GLN A 30 5.56 -1.08 13.23
N ARG A 31 5.21 -2.28 12.72
CA ARG A 31 6.07 -3.05 11.81
C ARG A 31 6.62 -2.19 10.67
N ARG A 32 7.91 -2.32 10.41
CA ARG A 32 8.57 -1.55 9.35
C ARG A 32 8.10 -1.97 7.96
N PHE A 33 7.89 -3.25 7.72
CA PHE A 33 7.40 -3.85 6.47
C PHE A 33 6.10 -4.62 6.73
N PRO A 34 5.31 -4.98 5.70
CA PRO A 34 4.06 -5.72 5.88
C PRO A 34 4.23 -7.01 6.71
N TRP A 35 5.37 -7.67 6.57
CA TRP A 35 5.69 -8.95 7.20
C TRP A 35 6.50 -8.85 8.50
N GLY A 36 7.02 -7.69 8.91
CA GLY A 36 7.88 -7.58 10.09
C GLY A 36 8.81 -6.38 10.01
N ASP A 37 9.92 -6.42 10.76
CA ASP A 37 10.83 -5.27 10.90
C ASP A 37 12.09 -5.33 10.03
N GLU A 38 12.41 -6.54 9.54
CA GLU A 38 13.57 -6.78 8.68
C GLU A 38 13.18 -6.84 7.20
N ALA A 39 14.02 -6.24 6.37
CA ALA A 39 13.89 -6.34 4.92
C ALA A 39 14.28 -7.75 4.46
N ASP A 40 13.59 -8.26 3.45
CA ASP A 40 13.79 -9.62 2.96
C ASP A 40 13.52 -9.66 1.45
N ALA A 41 14.55 -9.96 0.66
CA ALA A 41 14.46 -10.08 -0.80
C ALA A 41 13.56 -11.25 -1.25
N ASN A 42 13.28 -12.22 -0.38
CA ASN A 42 12.33 -13.31 -0.65
C ASN A 42 10.87 -12.90 -0.36
N ARG A 43 10.63 -11.66 0.08
CA ARG A 43 9.30 -11.14 0.43
C ARG A 43 8.86 -9.95 -0.42
N ALA A 44 9.76 -9.36 -1.20
CA ALA A 44 9.44 -8.27 -2.11
C ALA A 44 10.46 -8.15 -3.24
N ASN A 45 10.02 -7.53 -4.34
CA ASN A 45 10.90 -7.13 -5.44
C ASN A 45 11.30 -5.67 -5.28
N PHE A 46 12.59 -5.41 -5.00
CA PHE A 46 13.16 -4.08 -4.79
C PHE A 46 14.66 -4.09 -5.15
N ALA A 47 15.31 -2.93 -5.06
CA ALA A 47 16.75 -2.73 -5.33
C ALA A 47 17.23 -3.29 -6.69
N ALA A 48 16.33 -3.32 -7.68
CA ALA A 48 16.56 -3.87 -9.01
C ALA A 48 16.98 -5.36 -9.02
N ALA A 49 16.59 -6.13 -8.00
CA ALA A 49 16.76 -7.58 -7.97
C ALA A 49 16.07 -8.27 -9.18
N HIS A 50 14.92 -7.72 -9.60
CA HIS A 50 14.36 -7.94 -10.91
C HIS A 50 14.19 -6.60 -11.63
N LEU A 51 14.47 -6.57 -12.93
CA LEU A 51 14.47 -5.33 -13.74
C LEU A 51 13.07 -4.88 -14.18
N VAL A 52 12.03 -5.62 -13.82
CA VAL A 52 10.63 -5.33 -14.13
C VAL A 52 9.73 -5.68 -12.94
N PRO A 53 8.51 -5.14 -12.88
CA PRO A 53 7.49 -5.65 -11.97
C PRO A 53 7.16 -7.11 -12.27
N ASN A 54 6.79 -7.85 -11.24
CA ASN A 54 6.26 -9.21 -11.34
C ASN A 54 4.77 -9.23 -11.01
N SER A 55 4.13 -10.35 -11.32
CA SER A 55 2.75 -10.62 -10.95
C SER A 55 2.57 -10.51 -9.43
N PRO A 56 1.54 -9.78 -8.95
CA PRO A 56 1.18 -9.81 -7.54
C PRO A 56 1.02 -11.25 -7.05
N GLY A 57 1.67 -11.59 -5.94
CA GLY A 57 1.64 -12.95 -5.37
C GLY A 57 2.89 -13.79 -5.61
N CYS A 58 3.84 -13.36 -6.46
CA CYS A 58 5.14 -14.04 -6.59
C CYS A 58 5.91 -14.12 -5.25
N PHE A 59 5.62 -13.21 -4.32
CA PHE A 59 6.22 -13.14 -2.99
C PHE A 59 5.15 -13.36 -1.91
N ALA A 60 4.61 -14.58 -1.81
CA ALA A 60 3.53 -14.91 -0.87
C ALA A 60 3.92 -14.64 0.61
N ALA A 61 5.18 -14.83 0.97
CA ALA A 61 5.71 -14.53 2.30
C ALA A 61 5.78 -13.01 2.61
N GLY A 62 5.60 -12.15 1.60
CA GLY A 62 5.51 -10.69 1.76
C GLY A 62 4.12 -10.17 2.11
N CYS A 63 3.20 -11.06 2.47
CA CYS A 63 1.82 -10.70 2.80
C CYS A 63 1.73 -9.91 4.11
N SER A 64 0.88 -8.88 4.12
CA SER A 64 0.45 -8.20 5.35
C SER A 64 -0.45 -9.10 6.21
N PRO A 65 -0.67 -8.78 7.50
CA PRO A 65 -1.61 -9.52 8.36
C PRO A 65 -3.03 -9.63 7.82
N VAL A 66 -3.42 -8.69 6.95
CA VAL A 66 -4.77 -8.63 6.39
C VAL A 66 -4.89 -9.32 5.03
N GLY A 67 -3.82 -9.89 4.49
CA GLY A 67 -3.86 -10.60 3.20
C GLY A 67 -3.39 -9.80 1.99
N CYS A 68 -3.06 -8.53 2.15
CA CYS A 68 -2.53 -7.73 1.04
C CYS A 68 -1.08 -8.14 0.71
N VAL A 69 -0.85 -8.51 -0.55
CA VAL A 69 0.47 -8.85 -1.12
C VAL A 69 1.07 -7.67 -1.90
N ALA A 70 2.40 -7.66 -2.05
CA ALA A 70 3.15 -6.68 -2.84
C ALA A 70 2.90 -5.21 -2.41
N MET A 71 2.73 -4.96 -1.10
CA MET A 71 2.62 -3.60 -0.56
C MET A 71 3.97 -2.88 -0.40
N SER A 72 5.07 -3.63 -0.45
CA SER A 72 6.45 -3.14 -0.44
C SER A 72 7.14 -3.60 -1.71
N GLY A 73 7.75 -2.67 -2.45
CA GLY A 73 8.38 -2.94 -3.74
C GLY A 73 7.38 -3.18 -4.87
N ASN A 74 7.86 -3.83 -5.93
CA ASN A 74 7.15 -4.09 -7.18
C ASN A 74 6.77 -2.80 -7.95
N VAL A 75 5.71 -2.12 -7.55
CA VAL A 75 5.30 -0.82 -8.11
C VAL A 75 4.88 0.10 -6.98
N ALA A 76 5.25 1.38 -7.09
CA ALA A 76 4.77 2.37 -6.15
C ALA A 76 3.29 2.64 -6.41
N GLU A 77 2.47 2.59 -5.37
CA GLU A 77 1.02 2.70 -5.48
C GLU A 77 0.56 4.15 -5.29
N TRP A 78 -0.19 4.67 -6.25
CA TRP A 78 -0.84 5.97 -6.17
C TRP A 78 -1.82 6.05 -5.00
N THR A 79 -1.81 7.21 -4.33
CA THR A 79 -2.83 7.58 -3.35
C THR A 79 -3.53 8.86 -3.78
N ARG A 80 -4.70 9.13 -3.20
CA ARG A 80 -5.44 10.39 -3.44
C ARG A 80 -4.86 11.60 -2.72
N SER A 81 -3.88 11.40 -1.82
CA SER A 81 -3.39 12.45 -0.93
C SER A 81 -2.32 13.31 -1.62
N LEU A 82 -2.48 14.62 -1.58
CA LEU A 82 -1.41 15.58 -1.82
C LEU A 82 -0.31 15.44 -0.76
N LEU A 83 0.94 15.63 -1.19
CA LEU A 83 2.10 15.63 -0.32
C LEU A 83 2.07 16.87 0.56
N ARG A 84 1.85 16.65 1.85
CA ARG A 84 1.98 17.67 2.90
C ARG A 84 2.85 17.17 4.06
N PRO A 85 3.39 18.08 4.88
CA PRO A 85 4.12 17.73 6.10
C PRO A 85 3.29 16.89 7.06
N TYR A 86 3.99 16.25 7.98
CA TYR A 86 3.39 15.60 9.15
C TYR A 86 3.46 16.53 10.38
N PRO A 87 2.58 16.34 11.39
CA PRO A 87 1.61 15.24 11.54
C PRO A 87 0.49 15.23 10.49
N TYR A 88 -0.08 14.04 10.23
CA TYR A 88 -1.24 13.91 9.35
C TYR A 88 -2.44 14.61 9.98
N VAL A 89 -3.13 15.45 9.20
CA VAL A 89 -4.35 16.13 9.61
C VAL A 89 -5.46 15.73 8.66
N ALA A 90 -6.44 14.99 9.18
CA ALA A 90 -7.62 14.60 8.41
C ALA A 90 -8.44 15.84 8.03
N GLY A 91 -8.95 15.88 6.80
CA GLY A 91 -9.82 16.97 6.34
C GLY A 91 -9.10 18.28 6.03
N ASP A 92 -7.76 18.32 6.02
CA ASP A 92 -7.01 19.52 5.63
C ASP A 92 -7.08 19.84 4.13
N GLY A 93 -7.82 19.04 3.37
CA GLY A 93 -8.03 19.19 1.93
C GLY A 93 -7.01 18.45 1.08
N ARG A 94 -6.06 17.69 1.66
CA ARG A 94 -5.08 16.94 0.86
C ARG A 94 -5.71 15.77 0.08
N GLU A 95 -6.89 15.29 0.42
CA GLU A 95 -7.65 14.28 -0.34
C GLU A 95 -8.89 14.83 -1.10
N ALA A 96 -9.08 16.16 -1.13
CA ALA A 96 -10.23 16.76 -1.79
C ALA A 96 -10.17 16.56 -3.32
N GLU A 97 -11.30 16.22 -3.93
CA GLU A 97 -11.38 15.85 -5.36
C GLU A 97 -10.97 17.00 -6.30
N THR A 98 -11.23 18.24 -5.89
CA THR A 98 -10.88 19.45 -6.63
C THR A 98 -9.46 19.94 -6.39
N ALA A 99 -8.69 19.28 -5.52
CA ALA A 99 -7.40 19.79 -5.07
C ALA A 99 -6.24 19.48 -6.03
N VAL A 100 -6.41 18.56 -6.98
CA VAL A 100 -5.31 18.06 -7.82
C VAL A 100 -5.14 18.89 -9.10
N LYS A 101 -3.96 19.47 -9.25
CA LYS A 101 -3.49 20.23 -10.42
C LYS A 101 -2.33 19.51 -11.11
N LEU A 102 -2.08 19.85 -12.38
CA LEU A 102 -1.12 19.15 -13.26
C LEU A 102 0.27 18.91 -12.65
N TYR A 103 0.78 19.84 -11.83
CA TYR A 103 2.13 19.81 -11.24
C TYR A 103 2.14 19.57 -9.73
N ASP A 104 1.01 19.17 -9.16
CA ASP A 104 0.95 18.85 -7.75
C ASP A 104 1.80 17.62 -7.42
N LYS A 105 2.15 17.47 -6.14
CA LYS A 105 2.88 16.30 -5.65
C LYS A 105 1.88 15.35 -5.01
N LEU A 106 1.41 14.35 -5.74
CA LEU A 106 0.57 13.29 -5.18
C LEU A 106 1.45 12.23 -4.52
N VAL A 107 1.04 11.74 -3.35
CA VAL A 107 1.78 10.74 -2.61
C VAL A 107 1.68 9.38 -3.29
N VAL A 108 2.81 8.71 -3.45
CA VAL A 108 2.91 7.29 -3.81
C VAL A 108 3.56 6.52 -2.67
N ARG A 109 3.20 5.26 -2.49
CA ARG A 109 3.60 4.40 -1.36
C ARG A 109 4.19 3.07 -1.83
N GLY A 110 4.84 2.34 -0.91
CA GLY A 110 5.36 0.99 -1.14
C GLY A 110 6.71 0.93 -1.87
N GLY A 111 7.01 1.90 -2.72
CA GLY A 111 8.19 1.88 -3.58
C GLY A 111 8.05 0.88 -4.73
N ALA A 112 9.02 0.83 -5.63
CA ALA A 112 8.98 0.00 -6.84
C ALA A 112 10.15 -1.00 -6.90
N PHE A 113 10.16 -1.85 -7.93
CA PHE A 113 11.19 -2.88 -8.13
C PHE A 113 12.64 -2.35 -8.14
N TRP A 114 12.86 -1.09 -8.54
CA TRP A 114 14.19 -0.46 -8.52
C TRP A 114 14.48 0.34 -7.25
N THR A 115 13.48 0.51 -6.37
CA THR A 115 13.62 1.35 -5.17
C THR A 115 14.52 0.68 -4.15
N ALA A 116 15.43 1.45 -3.54
CA ALA A 116 16.31 0.95 -2.48
C ALA A 116 15.51 0.47 -1.27
N GLU A 117 16.04 -0.54 -0.58
CA GLU A 117 15.46 -1.16 0.62
C GLU A 117 14.94 -0.15 1.65
N ARG A 118 15.74 0.89 1.92
CA ARG A 118 15.44 1.94 2.90
C ARG A 118 14.19 2.77 2.58
N LEU A 119 13.57 2.60 1.41
CA LEU A 119 12.41 3.37 0.95
C LEU A 119 11.16 2.51 0.65
N ILE A 120 11.21 1.19 0.86
CA ILE A 120 10.06 0.30 0.63
C ILE A 120 9.27 -0.03 1.92
N HIS A 121 9.54 0.67 3.02
CA HIS A 121 8.89 0.43 4.33
C HIS A 121 7.51 1.12 4.44
N CYS A 122 6.67 0.65 5.35
CA CYS A 122 5.26 1.06 5.55
C CYS A 122 5.06 2.57 5.79
N SER A 123 6.03 3.23 6.42
CA SER A 123 6.01 4.68 6.68
C SER A 123 6.64 5.53 5.58
N ALA A 124 7.33 4.93 4.60
CA ALA A 124 7.96 5.65 3.50
C ALA A 124 6.91 6.34 2.63
N ARG A 125 7.23 7.56 2.21
CA ARG A 125 6.41 8.38 1.31
C ARG A 125 7.31 8.93 0.22
N SER A 126 6.87 8.77 -1.03
CA SER A 126 7.41 9.48 -2.17
C SER A 126 6.28 10.28 -2.81
N HIS A 127 6.59 11.00 -3.88
CA HIS A 127 5.59 11.76 -4.62
C HIS A 127 5.90 11.79 -6.11
N ARG A 128 4.86 12.02 -6.90
CA ARG A 128 4.93 12.20 -8.35
C ARG A 128 3.88 13.20 -8.81
N ALA A 129 4.08 13.75 -10.00
CA ALA A 129 3.08 14.61 -10.64
C ALA A 129 1.91 13.75 -11.15
N PRO A 130 0.65 14.20 -11.09
CA PRO A 130 -0.51 13.37 -11.45
C PRO A 130 -0.49 12.78 -12.86
N HIS A 131 0.25 13.40 -13.78
CA HIS A 131 0.40 12.95 -15.16
C HIS A 131 1.52 11.92 -15.36
N ASP A 132 2.34 11.65 -14.34
CA ASP A 132 3.44 10.71 -14.44
C ASP A 132 2.94 9.27 -14.59
N ARG A 133 3.50 8.56 -15.58
CA ARG A 133 3.13 7.19 -15.94
C ARG A 133 4.38 6.44 -16.34
N THR A 134 4.76 5.46 -15.54
CA THR A 134 5.90 4.59 -15.81
C THR A 134 5.53 3.15 -15.50
N ASN A 135 6.37 2.20 -15.89
CA ASN A 135 6.25 0.80 -15.49
C ASN A 135 6.49 0.57 -13.98
N SER A 136 6.80 1.62 -13.21
CA SER A 136 7.08 1.54 -11.78
C SER A 136 6.02 2.19 -10.90
N HIS A 137 4.95 2.73 -11.50
CA HIS A 137 3.80 3.30 -10.79
C HIS A 137 2.53 2.52 -11.12
N GLY A 138 1.82 2.09 -10.08
CA GLY A 138 0.54 1.39 -10.18
C GLY A 138 -0.46 1.92 -9.18
N PHE A 139 -1.51 1.15 -8.90
CA PHE A 139 -2.49 1.51 -7.88
C PHE A 139 -3.14 0.26 -7.30
N ARG A 140 -3.72 0.43 -6.12
CA ARG A 140 -4.57 -0.57 -5.47
C ARG A 140 -5.90 0.08 -5.14
N VAL A 141 -6.98 -0.65 -5.39
CA VAL A 141 -8.33 -0.17 -5.13
C VAL A 141 -8.68 -0.43 -3.66
N ALA A 142 -9.16 0.60 -2.98
CA ALA A 142 -9.78 0.50 -1.68
C ALA A 142 -11.27 0.85 -1.82
N ILE A 143 -12.14 0.03 -1.23
CA ILE A 143 -13.58 0.23 -1.24
C ILE A 143 -14.03 0.36 0.21
N MET A 144 -14.73 1.44 0.52
CA MET A 144 -15.38 1.60 1.82
C MET A 144 -16.83 1.14 1.69
N THR A 145 -17.22 0.11 2.45
CA THR A 145 -18.62 -0.32 2.52
C THR A 145 -19.37 0.56 3.55
N GLY A 146 -19.75 1.76 3.13
CA GLY A 146 -20.66 2.65 3.85
C GLY A 146 -22.10 2.52 3.35
N LYS A 147 -23.09 2.77 4.22
CA LYS A 147 -24.46 3.06 3.75
C LYS A 147 -24.40 4.36 2.95
N LEU A 148 -24.96 4.37 1.75
CA LEU A 148 -25.39 5.61 1.11
C LEU A 148 -26.37 6.26 2.10
N HIS A 149 -26.00 7.43 2.63
CA HIS A 149 -26.93 8.31 3.32
C HIS A 149 -27.70 9.13 2.30
#